data_AF-A0A967U6L3-F1
#
_entry.id   AF-A0A967U6L3-F1
#
_cell.length_a   1.000
_cell.length_b   1.000
_cell.length_c   1.000
_cell.angle_alpha   90.00
_cell.angle_beta   90.00
_cell.angle_gamma   90.00
#
_symmetry.space_group_name_H-M   'P 1'
#
loop_
_entity.id
_entity.type
_entity.pdbx_description
1 polymer ?
#
loop_
_entity_poly.entity_id
_entity_poly.type
_entity_poly.pdbx_seq_one_letter_code
_entity_poly.pdbx_strand_id
1 'polypeptide(L)' 'SLEEAIEAFPGCVLVISHDRWFLDRIATHILAFEGESRVHDHAPGKVRFFTGNHSEYEAFMTETY' A
#
# COMPACT_ATOMS: atom_id res chain seq x y z
N SER A 1 -3.87 -21.07 4.19
CA SER A 1 -2.82 -20.12 4.61
C SER A 1 -3.48 -18.85 5.14
N LEU A 2 -2.73 -17.83 5.56
CA LEU A 2 -3.32 -16.55 6.00
C LEU A 2 -4.02 -15.84 4.84
N GLU A 3 -3.41 -15.89 3.66
CA GLU A 3 -3.93 -15.35 2.41
C GLU A 3 -5.30 -15.96 2.07
N GLU A 4 -5.42 -17.28 2.09
CA GLU A 4 -6.69 -17.98 1.81
C GLU A 4 -7.79 -17.60 2.81
N ALA A 5 -7.43 -17.40 4.08
CA ALA A 5 -8.39 -16.98 5.09
C ALA A 5 -8.86 -15.53 4.88
N ILE A 6 -7.97 -14.65 4.42
CA ILE A 6 -8.29 -13.26 4.08
C ILE A 6 -9.13 -13.20 2.80
N GLU A 7 -8.79 -13.97 1.76
CA GLU A 7 -9.55 -14.06 0.51
C GLU A 7 -10.98 -14.57 0.73
N ALA A 8 -11.16 -15.50 1.69
CA ALA A 8 -12.48 -16.03 2.04
C ALA A 8 -13.29 -15.15 3.02
N PHE A 9 -12.69 -14.09 3.58
CA PHE A 9 -13.34 -13.24 4.56
C PHE A 9 -14.35 -12.30 3.86
N PRO A 10 -15.64 -12.30 4.24
CA PRO A 10 -16.67 -11.51 3.55
C PRO A 10 -16.68 -10.03 3.96
N GLY A 11 -15.51 -9.43 4.17
CA GLY A 11 -15.36 -8.06 4.65
C GLY A 11 -14.10 -7.37 4.14
N CYS A 12 -13.89 -6.13 4.59
CA CYS A 12 -12.70 -5.36 4.29
C CYS A 12 -11.63 -5.59 5.35
N VAL A 13 -10.38 -5.78 4.93
CA VAL A 13 -9.23 -5.93 5.82
C VAL A 13 -8.23 -4.83 5.53
N LEU A 14 -7.81 -4.11 6.57
CA LEU A 14 -6.65 -3.23 6.52
C LEU A 14 -5.43 -4.02 6.99
N VAL A 15 -4.43 -4.17 6.13
CA VAL A 15 -3.19 -4.88 6.45
C VAL A 15 -2.00 -3.94 6.32
N ILE A 16 -1.09 -4.02 7.29
CA ILE A 16 0.23 -3.40 7.24
C ILE A 16 1.24 -4.53 7.27
N SER A 17 2.06 -4.64 6.22
CA SER A 17 3.07 -5.67 6.11
C SER A 17 4.32 -5.12 5.44
N HIS A 18 5.47 -5.68 5.80
CA HIS A 18 6.73 -5.46 5.10
C HIS A 18 7.01 -6.54 4.03
N ASP A 19 6.18 -7.59 3.97
CA ASP A 19 6.28 -8.64 2.97
C ASP A 19 5.58 -8.19 1.67
N ARG A 20 6.40 -7.88 0.67
CA ARG A 20 5.93 -7.43 -0.64
C ARG A 20 5.15 -8.51 -1.37
N TRP A 21 5.55 -9.78 -1.26
CA TRP A 21 4.89 -10.89 -1.96
C TRP A 21 3.49 -11.14 -1.42
N PHE A 22 3.33 -11.01 -0.09
CA PHE A 22 2.03 -11.08 0.55
C PHE A 22 1.10 -9.96 0.06
N LEU A 23 1.59 -8.71 0.08
CA LEU A 23 0.80 -7.56 -0.38
C LEU A 23 0.49 -7.64 -1.87
N ASP A 24 1.41 -8.14 -2.68
CA ASP A 24 1.20 -8.35 -4.11
C ASP A 24 0.04 -9.32 -4.40
N ARG A 25 -0.11 -10.33 -3.54
CA ARG A 25 -1.12 -11.37 -3.67
C ARG A 25 -2.50 -10.95 -3.16
N ILE A 26 -2.58 -10.24 -2.03
CA ILE A 26 -3.86 -10.00 -1.32
C ILE A 26 -4.38 -8.56 -1.40
N ALA A 27 -3.53 -7.57 -1.71
CA ALA A 27 -3.94 -6.18 -1.71
C ALA A 27 -4.71 -5.84 -2.99
N THR A 28 -5.85 -5.18 -2.83
CA THR A 28 -6.62 -4.59 -3.95
C THR A 28 -6.38 -3.10 -4.10
N HIS A 29 -5.88 -2.46 -3.04
CA HIS A 29 -5.57 -1.04 -2.98
C HIS A 29 -4.36 -0.82 -2.07
N ILE A 30 -3.53 0.17 -2.41
CA ILE A 30 -2.43 0.65 -1.57
C ILE A 30 -2.79 2.02 -1.02
N LEU A 31 -2.76 2.14 0.31
CA LEU A 31 -2.80 3.43 1.01
C LEU A 31 -1.36 3.83 1.33
N ALA A 32 -0.79 4.71 0.51
CA ALA A 32 0.58 5.17 0.64
C ALA A 32 0.66 6.51 1.36
N PHE A 33 1.57 6.59 2.33
CA PHE A 33 1.92 7.82 3.02
C PHE A 33 3.24 8.32 2.41
N GLU A 34 3.12 9.29 1.52
CA GLU A 34 4.20 9.92 0.76
C GLU A 34 4.65 11.24 1.42
N GLY A 35 5.90 11.62 1.19
CA GLY A 35 6.51 12.83 1.74
C GLY A 35 7.38 12.53 2.95
N GLU A 36 8.61 13.04 2.93
CA GLU A 36 9.46 13.00 4.11
C GLU A 36 8.75 13.79 5.21
N SER A 37 8.48 13.15 6.35
CA SER A 37 8.30 13.87 7.61
C SER A 37 9.65 14.51 7.95
N ARG A 38 9.97 15.60 7.24
CA ARG A 38 11.11 16.43 7.58
C ARG A 38 10.72 17.08 8.88
N VAL A 39 11.33 16.61 9.96
CA VAL A 39 11.12 17.14 11.33
C VAL A 39 11.21 18.68 11.40
N HIS A 40 11.87 19.31 10.41
CA HIS A 40 12.03 20.75 10.28
C HIS A 40 11.09 21.46 9.29
N ASP A 41 10.50 20.77 8.31
CA ASP A 41 9.54 21.35 7.38
C ASP A 41 8.16 20.80 7.77
N HIS A 42 7.33 21.63 8.40
CA HIS A 42 5.93 21.32 8.74
C HIS A 42 5.02 21.12 7.52
N ALA A 43 5.59 20.69 6.39
CA ALA A 43 4.84 20.32 5.21
C ALA A 43 3.93 19.13 5.54
N PRO A 44 2.63 19.20 5.17
CA PRO A 44 1.74 18.09 5.39
C PRO A 44 2.23 16.88 4.59
N GLY A 45 2.30 15.72 5.25
CA GLY A 45 2.48 14.44 4.56
C GLY A 45 1.36 14.25 3.53
N LYS A 46 1.69 13.66 2.40
CA LYS A 46 0.76 13.39 1.30
C LYS A 46 0.25 11.96 1.44
N VAL A 47 -1.05 11.77 1.54
CA VAL A 47 -1.65 10.43 1.52
C VAL A 47 -2.20 10.15 0.13
N ARG A 48 -1.87 8.99 -0.44
CA ARG A 48 -2.39 8.51 -1.72
C ARG A 48 -3.14 7.21 -1.52
N PHE A 49 -4.30 7.12 -2.16
CA PHE A 49 -5.03 5.87 -2.31
C PHE A 49 -4.90 5.42 -3.78
N PHE A 50 -4.31 4.25 -3.98
CA PHE A 50 -4.02 3.68 -5.30
C PHE A 50 -4.78 2.37 -5.45
N THR A 51 -5.41 2.15 -6.61
CA THR A 51 -6.07 0.89 -6.94
C THR A 51 -5.07 -0.03 -7.62
N GLY A 52 -4.83 -1.18 -7.01
CA GLY A 52 -3.81 -2.14 -7.42
C GLY A 52 -3.02 -2.67 -6.22
N ASN A 53 -2.10 -3.56 -6.52
CA ASN A 53 -1.27 -4.24 -5.53
C ASN A 53 0.09 -3.52 -5.32
N HIS A 54 1.02 -4.16 -4.59
CA HIS A 54 2.32 -3.58 -4.31
C HIS A 54 3.15 -3.35 -5.58
N SER A 55 3.28 -4.34 -6.47
CA SER A 55 4.14 -4.21 -7.65
C SER A 55 3.61 -3.16 -8.63
N GLU A 56 2.29 -3.10 -8.83
CA GLU A 56 1.66 -2.07 -9.66
C GLU A 56 1.88 -0.67 -9.09
N TYR A 57 1.81 -0.52 -7.77
CA TYR A 57 2.11 0.75 -7.12
C TYR A 57 3.59 1.14 -7.27
N GLU A 58 4.52 0.19 -7.12
CA GLU A 58 5.95 0.43 -7.31
C GLU A 58 6.29 0.85 -8.76
N ALA A 59 5.66 0.20 -9.74
CA ALA A 59 5.76 0.60 -11.15
C ALA A 59 5.22 2.02 -11.39
N PHE A 60 4.02 2.32 -10.86
CA PHE A 60 3.42 3.65 -10.95
C PHE A 60 4.34 4.75 -10.40
N MET A 61 4.98 4.50 -9.25
CA MET A 61 5.93 5.44 -8.65
C MET A 61 7.18 5.62 -9.51
N THR A 62 7.66 4.56 -10.16
CA THR A 62 8.82 4.65 -11.05
C THR A 62 8.52 5.40 -12.35
N GLU A 63 7.28 5.34 -12.86
CA GLU A 63 6.87 6.04 -14.07
C GLU A 63 6.52 7.52 -13.84
N THR A 64 6.05 7.85 -12.64
CA THR A 64 5.57 9.20 -12.30
C THR A 64 6.69 10.14 -11.84
N TYR A 65 7.84 9.61 -11.40
CA TYR A 65 8.92 10.39 -10.78
C TYR A 65 10.29 10.15 -11.43
#